data_AF-A0A0F9RA84-F1
#
_entry.id   AF-A0A0F9RA84-F1
#
_cell.length_a   1.000
_cell.length_b   1.000
_cell.length_c   1.000
_cell.angle_alpha   90.00
_cell.angle_beta   90.00
_cell.angle_gamma   90.00
#
_symmetry.space_group_name_H-M   'P 1'
#
loop_
_entity.id
_entity.type
_entity.pdbx_description
1 polymer ?
#
loop_
_entity_poly.entity_id
_entity_poly.type
_entity_poly.pdbx_seq_one_letter_code
_entity_poly.pdbx_strand_id
1 'polypeptide(L)'
;MNKCYSSIAPATFLTTVLFTPLTAIAQEPLQRVDQNHLNDLVTHDQGNIAFLQAFEAGDALSEFDFTANHGVGANIGEGRRFTRFPRADLDGDQEWATHFPKREGGANATSCISCHSAPFANGAGGVAMNVVLDPDHTADPSQYLERNTTSLFALSIPQRLAEEMSVELYLQREDARQLACAKGSATVALVAKEVAFGTLSLTRISEDPCEVSIDTSQLAGIDADLVVRPFGWKGNHATIRSFTRDAAHNELGLQATELVGAQDGDYDGVIHELSVGDVTALTLYMAALERPVSTVELAEIGVIDLADVQRADIAAGEHLFNTVGCSSCHTPSMTIADPTFSAPSRVAGYADILFPDGSSPEAHGLVSDSAITFDMRLDPPNNQILLDSGGMYHLGALETDAKGKGIARWYSDFKRHDMGPALSDPSDPLGMGASVFLTRSLAGVGSTGPWLHDGRATTLEEAIFAHGGEAAVSRNAYAAMSDADAARIVTFLESLILFSADEAH
;
A
#
# COMPACT_ATOMS: atom_id res chain seq x y z
N MET A 1 -75.75 -0.07 -20.37
CA MET A 1 -76.59 0.37 -21.51
C MET A 1 -75.75 1.24 -22.42
N ASN A 2 -75.68 0.85 -23.69
CA ASN A 2 -74.95 1.44 -24.81
C ASN A 2 -74.96 2.98 -24.89
N LYS A 3 -73.80 3.58 -25.19
CA LYS A 3 -73.63 4.72 -26.11
C LYS A 3 -72.24 4.60 -26.76
N CYS A 4 -72.17 4.14 -28.01
CA CYS A 4 -72.11 4.94 -29.24
C CYS A 4 -70.72 5.54 -29.49
N TYR A 5 -70.02 4.89 -30.43
CA TYR A 5 -68.81 5.32 -31.12
C TYR A 5 -69.02 6.67 -31.84
N SER A 6 -68.01 7.54 -31.77
CA SER A 6 -67.74 8.55 -32.79
C SER A 6 -66.26 8.47 -33.16
N SER A 7 -66.02 8.30 -34.46
CA SER A 7 -64.74 8.21 -35.13
C SER A 7 -63.98 9.54 -35.09
N ILE A 8 -62.71 9.51 -34.71
CA ILE A 8 -61.72 10.56 -34.98
C ILE A 8 -60.49 9.86 -35.58
N ALA A 9 -60.11 10.26 -36.78
CA ALA A 9 -58.91 9.77 -37.47
C ALA A 9 -57.63 10.23 -36.73
N PRO A 10 -56.59 9.40 -36.61
CA PRO A 10 -55.36 9.82 -35.96
C PRO A 10 -54.52 10.67 -36.93
N ALA A 11 -54.17 11.88 -36.50
CA ALA A 11 -53.17 12.71 -37.15
C ALA A 11 -51.80 12.03 -37.05
N THR A 12 -51.18 11.77 -38.20
CA THR A 12 -49.84 11.21 -38.30
C THR A 12 -48.82 12.30 -37.90
N PHE A 13 -48.37 12.27 -36.65
CA PHE A 13 -47.18 13.02 -36.25
C PHE A 13 -45.95 12.23 -36.67
N LEU A 14 -45.26 12.69 -37.71
CA LEU A 14 -43.88 12.29 -37.98
C LEU A 14 -43.01 12.91 -36.88
N THR A 15 -42.68 12.14 -35.85
CA THR A 15 -41.63 12.50 -34.90
C THR A 15 -40.29 12.28 -35.59
N THR A 16 -39.69 13.35 -36.09
CA THR A 16 -38.29 13.32 -36.55
C THR A 16 -37.42 13.16 -35.31
N VAL A 17 -36.94 11.95 -35.05
CA VAL A 17 -35.92 11.71 -34.03
C VAL A 17 -34.62 12.28 -34.59
N LEU A 18 -34.30 13.51 -34.18
CA LEU A 18 -32.99 14.11 -34.38
C LEU A 18 -32.01 13.38 -33.45
N PHE A 19 -31.27 12.42 -34.00
CA PHE A 19 -30.06 11.94 -33.37
C PHE A 19 -29.03 13.07 -33.40
N THR A 20 -28.92 13.83 -32.31
CA THR A 20 -27.69 14.56 -32.02
C THR A 20 -26.60 13.52 -31.79
N PRO A 21 -25.53 13.47 -32.61
CA PRO A 21 -24.38 12.64 -32.27
C PRO A 21 -23.86 13.10 -30.91
N LEU A 22 -23.76 12.18 -29.95
CA LEU A 22 -22.90 12.40 -28.80
C LEU A 22 -21.52 12.70 -29.36
N THR A 23 -21.08 13.94 -29.29
CA THR A 23 -19.66 14.25 -29.35
C THR A 23 -19.03 13.48 -28.22
N ALA A 24 -18.26 12.45 -28.56
CA ALA A 24 -17.34 11.82 -27.62
C ALA A 24 -16.53 12.95 -26.97
N ILE A 25 -16.69 13.13 -25.66
CA ILE A 25 -15.79 13.99 -24.90
C ILE A 25 -14.43 13.32 -25.04
N ALA A 26 -13.52 13.94 -25.79
CA ALA A 26 -12.15 13.46 -25.85
C ALA A 26 -11.61 13.56 -24.42
N GLN A 27 -11.21 12.42 -23.85
CA GLN A 27 -10.52 12.37 -22.57
C GLN A 27 -9.29 13.29 -22.66
N GLU A 28 -9.06 14.11 -21.62
CA GLU A 28 -7.92 15.01 -21.63
C GLU A 28 -6.62 14.21 -21.80
N PRO A 29 -5.66 14.72 -22.59
CA PRO A 29 -4.40 14.02 -22.80
C PRO A 29 -3.66 13.87 -21.47
N LEU A 30 -3.08 12.69 -21.23
CA LEU A 30 -2.27 12.47 -20.04
C LEU A 30 -1.10 13.47 -20.02
N GLN A 31 -1.06 14.33 -19.01
CA GLN A 31 0.06 15.24 -18.81
C GLN A 31 1.17 14.51 -18.07
N ARG A 32 2.31 14.33 -18.75
CA ARG A 32 3.51 13.74 -18.16
C ARG A 32 4.13 14.67 -17.14
N VAL A 33 4.57 14.12 -16.03
CA VAL A 33 5.25 14.86 -14.97
C VAL A 33 6.75 14.94 -15.29
N ASP A 34 7.28 16.16 -15.39
CA ASP A 34 8.72 16.39 -15.56
C ASP A 34 9.42 16.42 -14.19
N GLN A 35 10.24 15.42 -13.92
CA GLN A 35 11.02 15.33 -12.68
C GLN A 35 11.96 16.53 -12.48
N ASN A 36 12.55 17.06 -13.55
CA ASN A 36 13.48 18.19 -13.44
C ASN A 36 12.76 19.48 -13.08
N HIS A 37 11.56 19.69 -13.61
CA HIS A 37 10.70 20.81 -13.21
C HIS A 37 10.36 20.76 -11.71
N LEU A 38 10.02 19.58 -11.18
CA LEU A 38 9.79 19.43 -9.74
C LEU A 38 11.06 19.74 -8.93
N ASN A 39 12.23 19.30 -9.38
CA ASN A 39 13.51 19.61 -8.73
C ASN A 39 13.82 21.12 -8.77
N ASP A 40 13.55 21.77 -9.90
CA ASP A 40 13.74 23.21 -10.07
C ASP A 40 12.90 23.99 -9.06
N LEU A 41 11.63 23.59 -8.85
CA LEU A 41 10.80 24.18 -7.79
C LEU A 41 11.43 24.01 -6.41
N VAL A 42 11.89 22.79 -6.06
CA VAL A 42 12.51 22.54 -4.74
C VAL A 42 13.77 23.39 -4.55
N THR A 43 14.65 23.46 -5.55
CA THR A 43 15.91 24.22 -5.49
C THR A 43 15.74 25.73 -5.47
N HIS A 44 14.56 26.24 -5.84
CA HIS A 44 14.18 27.65 -5.74
C HIS A 44 13.30 27.97 -4.51
N ASP A 45 13.39 27.16 -3.45
CA ASP A 45 12.62 27.31 -2.20
C ASP A 45 11.10 27.21 -2.39
N GLN A 46 10.63 26.52 -3.44
CA GLN A 46 9.22 26.28 -3.76
C GLN A 46 8.82 24.81 -3.55
N GLY A 47 9.40 24.15 -2.54
CA GLY A 47 9.16 22.73 -2.26
C GLY A 47 7.69 22.40 -1.99
N ASN A 48 6.94 23.31 -1.35
CA ASN A 48 5.49 23.15 -1.16
C ASN A 48 4.71 23.18 -2.47
N ILE A 49 5.15 23.98 -3.45
CA ILE A 49 4.54 24.02 -4.79
C ILE A 49 4.87 22.73 -5.54
N ALA A 50 6.12 22.24 -5.44
CA ALA A 50 6.52 20.97 -6.01
C ALA A 50 5.68 19.81 -5.46
N PHE A 51 5.47 19.78 -4.13
CA PHE A 51 4.62 18.81 -3.47
C PHE A 51 3.17 18.85 -3.99
N LEU A 52 2.53 20.01 -3.98
CA LEU A 52 1.14 20.15 -4.44
C LEU A 52 1.00 19.77 -5.93
N GLN A 53 1.93 20.19 -6.79
CA GLN A 53 1.89 19.82 -8.21
C GLN A 53 2.06 18.30 -8.41
N ALA A 54 2.95 17.67 -7.66
CA ALA A 54 3.13 16.22 -7.73
C ALA A 54 1.93 15.46 -7.16
N PHE A 55 1.31 15.97 -6.09
CA PHE A 55 0.09 15.40 -5.50
C PHE A 55 -1.07 15.41 -6.50
N GLU A 56 -1.39 16.56 -7.08
CA GLU A 56 -2.45 16.74 -8.08
C GLU A 56 -2.20 15.88 -9.35
N ALA A 57 -0.94 15.81 -9.80
CA ALA A 57 -0.61 14.96 -10.94
C ALA A 57 -0.74 13.47 -10.59
N GLY A 58 -0.42 13.07 -9.36
CA GLY A 58 -0.56 11.70 -8.89
C GLY A 58 -2.02 11.28 -8.73
N ASP A 59 -2.88 12.20 -8.28
CA ASP A 59 -4.33 12.04 -8.25
C ASP A 59 -4.86 11.76 -9.66
N ALA A 60 -4.57 12.66 -10.59
CA ALA A 60 -4.96 12.51 -11.99
C ALA A 60 -4.43 11.22 -12.61
N LEU A 61 -3.18 10.82 -12.35
CA LEU A 61 -2.59 9.57 -12.83
C LEU A 61 -3.28 8.33 -12.26
N SER A 62 -3.72 8.37 -11.00
CA SER A 62 -4.36 7.25 -10.33
C SER A 62 -5.75 6.95 -10.91
N GLU A 63 -6.47 7.98 -11.30
CA GLU A 63 -7.81 7.91 -11.90
C GLU A 63 -7.78 7.75 -13.43
N PHE A 64 -6.63 8.03 -14.05
CA PHE A 64 -6.51 8.04 -15.50
C PHE A 64 -6.78 6.65 -16.10
N ASP A 65 -7.80 6.55 -16.94
CA ASP A 65 -8.03 5.37 -17.77
C ASP A 65 -7.00 5.32 -18.90
N PHE A 66 -5.92 4.58 -18.67
CA PHE A 66 -4.89 4.36 -19.67
C PHE A 66 -5.47 3.61 -20.89
N THR A 67 -4.83 3.81 -22.05
CA THR A 67 -5.27 3.21 -23.31
C THR A 67 -4.09 2.54 -23.99
N ALA A 68 -4.35 1.80 -25.05
CA ALA A 68 -3.32 1.20 -25.90
C ALA A 68 -2.17 2.14 -26.27
N ASN A 69 -2.49 3.42 -26.51
CA ASN A 69 -1.49 4.41 -26.92
C ASN A 69 -0.56 4.82 -25.77
N HIS A 70 -0.91 4.45 -24.55
CA HIS A 70 -0.13 4.71 -23.33
C HIS A 70 0.62 3.46 -22.83
N GLY A 71 0.44 2.30 -23.45
CA GLY A 71 1.12 1.05 -23.06
C GLY A 71 0.34 0.12 -22.13
N VAL A 72 -0.91 0.45 -21.79
CA VAL A 72 -1.63 -0.35 -20.77
C VAL A 72 -2.05 -1.72 -21.29
N GLY A 73 -1.96 -2.70 -20.38
CA GLY A 73 -2.13 -4.11 -20.67
C GLY A 73 -0.81 -4.76 -21.07
N ALA A 74 -0.87 -5.95 -21.64
CA ALA A 74 0.31 -6.65 -22.14
C ALA A 74 -0.08 -7.51 -23.34
N ASN A 75 0.85 -7.84 -24.23
CA ASN A 75 0.52 -8.74 -25.34
C ASN A 75 0.17 -10.15 -24.83
N ILE A 76 -1.10 -10.54 -24.93
CA ILE A 76 -1.60 -11.87 -24.51
C ILE A 76 -2.26 -12.64 -25.67
N GLY A 77 -1.84 -12.33 -26.90
CA GLY A 77 -2.32 -12.99 -28.12
C GLY A 77 -3.70 -12.53 -28.59
N GLU A 78 -4.06 -12.89 -29.83
CA GLU A 78 -5.38 -12.62 -30.45
C GLU A 78 -5.80 -11.13 -30.46
N GLY A 79 -4.85 -10.20 -30.34
CA GLY A 79 -5.12 -8.77 -30.23
C GLY A 79 -5.71 -8.32 -28.89
N ARG A 80 -5.64 -9.18 -27.86
CA ARG A 80 -6.09 -8.89 -26.50
C ARG A 80 -4.94 -8.34 -25.66
N ARG A 81 -5.29 -7.54 -24.64
CA ARG A 81 -4.32 -6.92 -23.71
C ARG A 81 -4.51 -7.26 -22.23
N PHE A 82 -5.71 -7.69 -21.86
CA PHE A 82 -6.08 -7.88 -20.46
C PHE A 82 -6.51 -9.31 -20.15
N THR A 83 -6.04 -9.79 -19.01
CA THR A 83 -6.33 -11.11 -18.47
C THR A 83 -6.20 -11.06 -16.96
N ARG A 84 -7.11 -11.73 -16.26
CA ARG A 84 -6.98 -11.91 -14.81
C ARG A 84 -5.98 -12.98 -14.41
N PHE A 85 -5.74 -13.91 -15.32
CA PHE A 85 -4.85 -15.04 -15.08
C PHE A 85 -3.54 -14.81 -15.84
N PRO A 86 -2.39 -15.07 -15.19
CA PRO A 86 -1.10 -15.16 -15.87
C PRO A 86 -1.19 -16.10 -17.07
N ARG A 87 -0.50 -15.77 -18.16
CA ARG A 87 -0.54 -16.52 -19.43
C ARG A 87 0.80 -17.16 -19.73
N ALA A 88 1.33 -17.90 -18.75
CA ALA A 88 2.57 -18.67 -18.89
C ALA A 88 2.51 -19.72 -20.02
N ASP A 89 1.30 -20.05 -20.51
CA ASP A 89 1.06 -20.87 -21.70
C ASP A 89 1.40 -20.18 -23.03
N LEU A 90 1.57 -18.85 -23.03
CA LEU A 90 1.96 -18.06 -24.19
C LEU A 90 3.48 -17.81 -24.16
N ASP A 91 4.24 -18.80 -24.61
CA ASP A 91 5.71 -18.88 -24.54
C ASP A 91 6.42 -18.66 -25.90
N GLY A 92 5.68 -18.25 -26.93
CA GLY A 92 6.23 -17.88 -28.23
C GLY A 92 6.95 -16.54 -28.25
N ASP A 93 7.59 -16.23 -29.38
CA ASP A 93 8.28 -14.95 -29.58
C ASP A 93 7.32 -13.77 -29.36
N GLN A 94 7.70 -12.84 -28.49
CA GLN A 94 6.93 -11.63 -28.13
C GLN A 94 5.59 -11.91 -27.42
N GLU A 95 5.39 -13.12 -26.93
CA GLU A 95 4.23 -13.48 -26.13
C GLU A 95 4.48 -13.26 -24.63
N TRP A 96 3.40 -13.33 -23.84
CA TRP A 96 3.37 -12.93 -22.43
C TRP A 96 4.51 -13.52 -21.57
N ALA A 97 4.83 -14.80 -21.73
CA ALA A 97 5.86 -15.44 -20.91
C ALA A 97 7.30 -14.99 -21.26
N THR A 98 7.47 -14.33 -22.42
CA THR A 98 8.76 -13.79 -22.90
C THR A 98 8.95 -12.30 -22.61
N HIS A 99 7.97 -11.67 -21.94
CA HIS A 99 8.08 -10.28 -21.50
C HIS A 99 9.26 -10.12 -20.53
N PHE A 100 9.88 -8.94 -20.58
CA PHE A 100 10.90 -8.55 -19.61
C PHE A 100 10.61 -7.16 -19.02
N PRO A 101 10.85 -6.97 -17.71
CA PRO A 101 11.00 -8.01 -16.70
C PRO A 101 9.85 -9.02 -16.71
N LYS A 102 10.13 -10.17 -16.13
CA LYS A 102 9.15 -11.25 -16.03
C LYS A 102 7.93 -10.74 -15.26
N ARG A 103 6.75 -10.85 -15.87
CA ARG A 103 5.48 -10.51 -15.21
C ARG A 103 5.01 -11.68 -14.36
N GLU A 104 4.60 -11.42 -13.13
CA GLU A 104 4.01 -12.44 -12.26
C GLU A 104 2.49 -12.51 -12.42
N GLY A 105 1.87 -11.36 -12.68
CA GLY A 105 0.43 -11.18 -12.83
C GLY A 105 -0.03 -10.97 -14.28
N GLY A 106 -1.31 -11.24 -14.51
CA GLY A 106 -1.98 -10.81 -15.72
C GLY A 106 -2.47 -9.36 -15.59
N ALA A 107 -2.18 -8.51 -16.58
CA ALA A 107 -2.70 -7.15 -16.59
C ALA A 107 -4.23 -7.15 -16.57
N ASN A 108 -4.82 -6.57 -15.52
CA ASN A 108 -6.22 -6.79 -15.14
C ASN A 108 -7.05 -5.51 -14.99
N ALA A 109 -6.44 -4.33 -15.13
CA ALA A 109 -7.10 -3.04 -15.02
C ALA A 109 -6.51 -1.97 -15.96
N THR A 110 -7.29 -0.91 -16.22
CA THR A 110 -6.87 0.26 -17.02
C THR A 110 -6.46 1.46 -16.18
N SER A 111 -6.71 1.44 -14.88
CA SER A 111 -6.44 2.53 -13.93
C SER A 111 -6.24 1.97 -12.52
N CYS A 112 -5.57 2.70 -11.63
CA CYS A 112 -5.35 2.26 -10.25
C CYS A 112 -6.68 2.11 -9.50
N ILE A 113 -7.57 3.09 -9.64
CA ILE A 113 -8.87 3.11 -8.95
C ILE A 113 -9.80 1.97 -9.37
N SER A 114 -9.58 1.33 -10.52
CA SER A 114 -10.35 0.14 -10.93
C SER A 114 -10.27 -0.99 -9.89
N CYS A 115 -9.12 -1.13 -9.23
CA CYS A 115 -8.90 -2.10 -8.17
C CYS A 115 -8.97 -1.46 -6.77
N HIS A 116 -8.61 -0.18 -6.64
CA HIS A 116 -8.57 0.55 -5.37
C HIS A 116 -9.79 1.49 -5.22
N SER A 117 -10.96 0.93 -4.90
CA SER A 117 -12.23 1.67 -4.95
C SER A 117 -13.25 1.37 -3.85
N ALA A 118 -12.91 0.55 -2.85
CA ALA A 118 -13.80 0.22 -1.74
C ALA A 118 -13.26 0.74 -0.40
N PRO A 119 -14.02 1.55 0.35
CA PRO A 119 -15.42 1.91 0.11
C PRO A 119 -15.62 3.02 -0.94
N PHE A 120 -14.55 3.74 -1.27
CA PHE A 120 -14.48 4.75 -2.33
C PHE A 120 -13.08 4.74 -2.95
N ALA A 121 -12.79 5.66 -3.89
CA ALA A 121 -11.51 5.76 -4.57
C ALA A 121 -10.31 5.72 -3.59
N ASN A 122 -9.22 5.06 -4.01
CA ASN A 122 -8.02 4.76 -3.22
C ASN A 122 -8.19 3.74 -2.08
N GLY A 123 -9.40 3.23 -1.90
CA GLY A 123 -9.69 2.18 -0.92
C GLY A 123 -9.07 0.83 -1.26
N ALA A 124 -9.48 -0.20 -0.52
CA ALA A 124 -9.17 -1.58 -0.85
C ALA A 124 -10.00 -2.04 -2.07
N GLY A 125 -9.73 -3.25 -2.55
CA GLY A 125 -10.53 -3.88 -3.61
C GLY A 125 -11.39 -5.02 -3.07
N GLY A 126 -12.60 -5.16 -3.62
CA GLY A 126 -13.46 -6.31 -3.32
C GLY A 126 -12.85 -7.65 -3.78
N VAL A 127 -13.51 -8.78 -3.48
CA VAL A 127 -13.07 -10.13 -3.91
C VAL A 127 -12.83 -10.20 -5.43
N ALA A 128 -13.66 -9.50 -6.20
CA ALA A 128 -13.51 -9.42 -7.64
C ALA A 128 -12.27 -8.62 -8.07
N MET A 129 -11.49 -8.02 -7.19
CA MET A 129 -10.24 -7.33 -7.53
C MET A 129 -9.00 -8.08 -7.03
N ASN A 130 -9.19 -9.28 -6.46
CA ASN A 130 -8.06 -10.14 -6.16
C ASN A 130 -7.23 -10.40 -7.42
N VAL A 131 -5.93 -10.19 -7.28
CA VAL A 131 -4.97 -10.45 -8.35
C VAL A 131 -4.46 -11.88 -8.23
N VAL A 132 -4.24 -12.51 -9.39
CA VAL A 132 -3.76 -13.89 -9.49
C VAL A 132 -2.35 -13.85 -10.07
N LEU A 133 -1.41 -14.45 -9.35
CA LEU A 133 0.01 -14.41 -9.68
C LEU A 133 0.54 -15.83 -9.90
N ASP A 134 1.46 -15.97 -10.85
CA ASP A 134 2.25 -17.18 -11.09
C ASP A 134 3.73 -16.82 -11.18
N PRO A 135 4.39 -16.46 -10.05
CA PRO A 135 5.74 -15.91 -10.11
C PRO A 135 6.78 -16.86 -10.74
N ASP A 136 6.55 -18.16 -10.64
CA ASP A 136 7.43 -19.19 -11.21
C ASP A 136 7.08 -19.56 -12.67
N HIS A 137 6.01 -19.01 -13.26
CA HIS A 137 5.50 -19.38 -14.60
C HIS A 137 5.25 -20.89 -14.74
N THR A 138 4.59 -21.47 -13.74
CA THR A 138 4.27 -22.91 -13.72
C THR A 138 3.14 -23.28 -14.68
N ALA A 139 2.29 -22.32 -15.05
CA ALA A 139 1.01 -22.55 -15.72
C ALA A 139 0.09 -23.56 -14.99
N ASP A 140 0.32 -23.77 -13.69
CA ASP A 140 -0.46 -24.66 -12.84
C ASP A 140 -1.33 -23.81 -11.89
N PRO A 141 -2.65 -23.73 -12.12
CA PRO A 141 -3.56 -22.98 -11.24
C PRO A 141 -3.51 -23.40 -9.77
N SER A 142 -3.05 -24.61 -9.46
CA SER A 142 -2.89 -25.05 -8.07
C SER A 142 -1.70 -24.41 -7.35
N GLN A 143 -0.78 -23.77 -8.08
CA GLN A 143 0.41 -23.07 -7.57
C GLN A 143 0.24 -21.55 -7.56
N TYR A 144 -0.86 -21.03 -8.14
CA TYR A 144 -1.10 -19.60 -8.26
C TYR A 144 -1.35 -18.97 -6.88
N LEU A 145 -0.82 -17.76 -6.71
CA LEU A 145 -1.03 -16.96 -5.53
C LEU A 145 -2.23 -16.03 -5.77
N GLU A 146 -3.09 -15.88 -4.76
CA GLU A 146 -4.14 -14.86 -4.76
C GLU A 146 -3.78 -13.75 -3.79
N ARG A 147 -3.95 -12.49 -4.22
CA ARG A 147 -3.70 -11.31 -3.38
C ARG A 147 -4.88 -10.35 -3.44
N ASN A 148 -5.45 -10.03 -2.29
CA ASN A 148 -6.46 -8.99 -2.20
C ASN A 148 -5.83 -7.59 -2.32
N THR A 149 -6.53 -6.68 -2.99
CA THR A 149 -6.05 -5.30 -3.21
C THR A 149 -6.14 -4.49 -1.92
N THR A 150 -5.02 -3.93 -1.47
CA THR A 150 -4.95 -3.15 -0.24
C THR A 150 -5.33 -1.68 -0.44
N SER A 151 -5.81 -1.01 0.60
CA SER A 151 -5.97 0.45 0.63
C SER A 151 -4.64 1.20 0.38
N LEU A 152 -4.74 2.38 -0.25
CA LEU A 152 -3.62 3.29 -0.58
C LEU A 152 -3.50 4.49 0.37
N PHE A 153 -4.31 4.57 1.42
CA PHE A 153 -4.37 5.73 2.31
C PHE A 153 -3.13 5.88 3.22
N ALA A 154 -2.59 7.10 3.29
CA ALA A 154 -1.50 7.53 4.16
C ALA A 154 -0.26 6.63 4.19
N LEU A 155 0.22 6.17 3.03
CA LEU A 155 1.35 5.23 2.96
C LEU A 155 2.68 5.85 3.44
N SER A 156 2.74 7.17 3.63
CA SER A 156 3.88 7.85 4.27
C SER A 156 4.14 7.34 5.69
N ILE A 157 3.08 7.10 6.47
CA ILE A 157 3.15 6.65 7.87
C ILE A 157 3.90 5.31 7.99
N PRO A 158 3.48 4.22 7.31
CA PRO A 158 4.18 2.95 7.40
C PRO A 158 5.61 3.02 6.86
N GLN A 159 5.87 3.74 5.76
CA GLN A 159 7.24 3.87 5.26
C GLN A 159 8.13 4.61 6.28
N ARG A 160 7.64 5.72 6.85
CA ARG A 160 8.43 6.52 7.80
C ARG A 160 8.72 5.77 9.10
N LEU A 161 7.76 4.99 9.61
CA LEU A 161 7.99 4.10 10.75
C LEU A 161 9.05 3.04 10.43
N ALA A 162 8.94 2.38 9.26
CA ALA A 162 9.87 1.36 8.84
C ALA A 162 11.30 1.93 8.66
N GLU A 163 11.43 3.12 8.08
CA GLU A 163 12.69 3.85 7.95
C GLU A 163 13.37 4.05 9.31
N GLU A 164 12.64 4.61 10.29
CA GLU A 164 13.17 4.84 11.63
C GLU A 164 13.53 3.52 12.33
N MET A 165 12.69 2.49 12.20
CA MET A 165 12.97 1.16 12.75
C MET A 165 14.23 0.55 12.14
N SER A 166 14.42 0.67 10.83
CA SER A 166 15.60 0.13 10.13
C SER A 166 16.87 0.84 10.60
N VAL A 167 16.83 2.16 10.77
CA VAL A 167 17.95 2.94 11.33
C VAL A 167 18.29 2.47 12.76
N GLU A 168 17.28 2.27 13.62
CA GLU A 168 17.48 1.74 14.98
C GLU A 168 18.19 0.37 14.95
N LEU A 169 17.80 -0.51 14.01
CA LEU A 169 18.43 -1.83 13.83
C LEU A 169 19.86 -1.75 13.28
N TYR A 170 20.12 -0.85 12.33
CA TYR A 170 21.47 -0.63 11.79
C TYR A 170 22.45 -0.14 12.85
N LEU A 171 22.01 0.76 13.72
CA LEU A 171 22.82 1.27 14.83
C LEU A 171 23.16 0.14 15.81
N GLN A 172 22.21 -0.73 16.15
CA GLN A 172 22.46 -1.91 16.99
C GLN A 172 23.45 -2.90 16.35
N ARG A 173 23.34 -3.13 15.03
CA ARG A 173 24.31 -3.95 14.28
C ARG A 173 25.71 -3.34 14.32
N GLU A 174 25.83 -2.03 14.14
CA GLU A 174 27.11 -1.33 14.15
C GLU A 174 27.76 -1.33 15.53
N ASP A 175 27.00 -1.10 16.59
CA ASP A 175 27.49 -1.20 17.97
C ASP A 175 27.99 -2.62 18.29
N ALA A 176 27.25 -3.65 17.84
CA ALA A 176 27.65 -5.03 18.00
C ALA A 176 28.90 -5.37 17.15
N ARG A 177 29.03 -4.81 15.95
CA ARG A 177 30.23 -4.95 15.11
C ARG A 177 31.46 -4.38 15.81
N GLN A 178 31.36 -3.17 16.35
CA GLN A 178 32.45 -2.54 17.10
C GLN A 178 32.84 -3.36 18.33
N LEU A 179 31.85 -3.90 19.05
CA LEU A 179 32.08 -4.76 20.20
C LEU A 179 32.78 -6.08 19.81
N ALA A 180 32.36 -6.71 18.72
CA ALA A 180 33.01 -7.91 18.18
C ALA A 180 34.44 -7.61 17.72
N CYS A 181 34.65 -6.47 17.05
CA CYS A 181 35.98 -5.99 16.69
C CYS A 181 36.89 -5.78 17.90
N ALA A 182 36.36 -5.38 19.05
CA ALA A 182 37.16 -5.17 20.26
C ALA A 182 37.39 -6.47 21.05
N LYS A 183 36.36 -7.34 21.17
CA LYS A 183 36.34 -8.47 22.11
C LYS A 183 36.45 -9.85 21.46
N GLY A 184 36.41 -9.94 20.14
CA GLY A 184 36.40 -11.18 19.37
C GLY A 184 34.99 -11.64 18.97
N SER A 185 33.96 -11.34 19.75
CA SER A 185 32.56 -11.59 19.40
C SER A 185 31.59 -10.66 20.14
N ALA A 186 30.37 -10.56 19.62
CA ALA A 186 29.25 -9.84 20.23
C ALA A 186 27.93 -10.49 19.84
N THR A 187 26.96 -10.47 20.75
CA THR A 187 25.57 -10.83 20.47
C THR A 187 24.68 -9.71 20.98
N VAL A 188 23.71 -9.29 20.17
CA VAL A 188 22.76 -8.22 20.49
C VAL A 188 21.33 -8.70 20.22
N ALA A 189 20.41 -8.38 21.12
CA ALA A 189 18.98 -8.51 20.86
C ALA A 189 18.52 -7.28 20.06
N LEU A 190 17.86 -7.52 18.94
CA LEU A 190 17.41 -6.46 18.04
C LEU A 190 16.00 -6.03 18.42
N VAL A 191 15.84 -4.76 18.77
CA VAL A 191 14.55 -4.15 19.10
C VAL A 191 14.44 -2.80 18.42
N ALA A 192 13.34 -2.53 17.73
CA ALA A 192 13.07 -1.22 17.14
C ALA A 192 11.62 -0.83 17.38
N LYS A 193 11.39 0.40 17.85
CA LYS A 193 10.07 0.88 18.29
C LYS A 193 9.28 -0.14 19.13
N GLU A 194 9.99 -0.74 20.11
CA GLU A 194 9.47 -1.76 21.02
C GLU A 194 9.15 -3.14 20.40
N VAL A 195 9.35 -3.30 19.09
CA VAL A 195 9.19 -4.58 18.37
C VAL A 195 10.51 -5.35 18.36
N ALA A 196 10.46 -6.63 18.73
CA ALA A 196 11.64 -7.51 18.75
C ALA A 196 11.83 -8.24 17.41
N PHE A 197 13.04 -8.17 16.86
CA PHE A 197 13.46 -8.77 15.59
C PHE A 197 14.45 -9.94 15.76
N GLY A 198 14.53 -10.50 16.96
CA GLY A 198 15.40 -11.64 17.28
C GLY A 198 16.78 -11.21 17.75
N THR A 199 17.79 -12.03 17.49
CA THR A 199 19.18 -11.76 17.92
C THR A 199 20.15 -11.82 16.75
N LEU A 200 21.20 -11.00 16.83
CA LEU A 200 22.28 -10.95 15.86
C LEU A 200 23.59 -11.31 16.56
N SER A 201 24.32 -12.27 16.01
CA SER A 201 25.63 -12.69 16.55
C SER A 201 26.75 -12.37 15.56
N LEU A 202 27.81 -11.72 16.04
CA LEU A 202 28.95 -11.30 15.22
C LEU A 202 30.23 -11.87 15.81
N THR A 203 31.09 -12.42 14.96
CA THR A 203 32.38 -12.99 15.35
C THR A 203 33.49 -12.40 14.49
N ARG A 204 34.54 -11.86 15.12
CA ARG A 204 35.70 -11.27 14.43
C ARG A 204 36.46 -12.36 13.67
N ILE A 205 36.71 -12.11 12.39
CA ILE A 205 37.47 -13.00 11.50
C ILE A 205 38.85 -12.43 11.14
N SER A 206 39.01 -11.10 11.19
CA SER A 206 40.29 -10.40 11.01
C SER A 206 40.41 -9.23 11.99
N GLU A 207 41.63 -8.86 12.39
CA GLU A 207 41.90 -7.73 13.29
C GLU A 207 42.21 -6.44 12.53
N ASP A 208 42.91 -6.50 11.39
CA ASP A 208 43.34 -5.33 10.60
C ASP A 208 43.34 -5.62 9.08
N PRO A 209 42.38 -5.06 8.31
CA PRO A 209 41.21 -4.34 8.80
C PRO A 209 40.32 -5.28 9.63
N CYS A 210 39.60 -4.72 10.62
CA CYS A 210 38.66 -5.54 11.36
C CYS A 210 37.53 -6.00 10.46
N GLU A 211 37.39 -7.31 10.33
CA GLU A 211 36.29 -7.96 9.62
C GLU A 211 35.54 -8.88 10.58
N VAL A 212 34.22 -8.97 10.41
CA VAL A 212 33.35 -9.82 11.22
C VAL A 212 32.50 -10.70 10.31
N SER A 213 32.27 -11.94 10.73
CA SER A 213 31.18 -12.77 10.23
C SER A 213 29.91 -12.44 11.03
N ILE A 214 28.76 -12.38 10.35
CA ILE A 214 27.46 -12.06 10.94
C ILE A 214 26.55 -13.28 10.78
N ASP A 215 26.06 -13.82 11.89
CA ASP A 215 25.06 -14.87 11.95
C ASP A 215 23.67 -14.26 12.16
N THR A 216 22.83 -14.40 11.14
CA THR A 216 21.45 -13.91 11.07
C THR A 216 20.41 -15.01 11.27
N SER A 217 20.82 -16.23 11.61
CA SER A 217 19.91 -17.38 11.75
C SER A 217 18.89 -17.26 12.90
N GLN A 218 19.10 -16.30 13.80
CA GLN A 218 18.21 -15.99 14.93
C GLN A 218 17.44 -14.68 14.73
N LEU A 219 17.45 -14.10 13.52
CA LEU A 219 16.53 -13.03 13.16
C LEU A 219 15.10 -13.59 13.08
N ALA A 220 14.13 -12.75 13.44
CA ALA A 220 12.72 -13.10 13.41
C ALA A 220 11.96 -12.08 12.57
N GLY A 221 11.24 -12.56 11.55
CA GLY A 221 10.28 -11.77 10.78
C GLY A 221 10.87 -10.63 9.92
N ILE A 222 12.20 -10.56 9.74
CA ILE A 222 12.93 -9.56 8.96
C ILE A 222 14.07 -10.20 8.17
N ASP A 223 14.48 -9.59 7.06
CA ASP A 223 15.57 -10.09 6.24
C ASP A 223 16.95 -9.75 6.85
N ALA A 224 17.99 -10.44 6.37
CA ALA A 224 19.36 -10.29 6.86
C ALA A 224 19.95 -8.87 6.69
N ASP A 225 19.38 -8.06 5.79
CA ASP A 225 19.79 -6.67 5.58
C ASP A 225 19.29 -5.72 6.69
N LEU A 226 18.34 -6.17 7.51
CA LEU A 226 17.65 -5.42 8.56
C LEU A 226 16.78 -4.25 8.05
N VAL A 227 16.38 -4.27 6.78
CA VAL A 227 15.38 -3.34 6.24
C VAL A 227 13.99 -3.84 6.66
N VAL A 228 13.24 -3.00 7.36
CA VAL A 228 11.81 -3.24 7.63
C VAL A 228 11.01 -2.93 6.36
N ARG A 229 10.20 -3.87 5.89
CA ARG A 229 9.49 -3.72 4.60
C ARG A 229 7.97 -3.69 4.85
N PRO A 230 7.33 -2.51 4.81
CA PRO A 230 5.93 -2.39 5.22
C PRO A 230 4.92 -2.64 4.10
N PHE A 231 5.38 -2.88 2.87
CA PHE A 231 4.52 -3.00 1.69
C PHE A 231 4.55 -4.40 1.06
N GLY A 232 3.43 -4.75 0.41
CA GLY A 232 3.11 -6.10 -0.04
C GLY A 232 2.60 -7.00 1.09
N TRP A 233 1.93 -8.10 0.72
CA TRP A 233 1.39 -9.07 1.69
C TRP A 233 2.48 -9.88 2.41
N LYS A 234 3.64 -10.03 1.77
CA LYS A 234 4.83 -10.69 2.33
C LYS A 234 5.84 -9.73 2.91
N GLY A 235 5.63 -8.40 2.84
CA GLY A 235 6.63 -7.41 3.27
C GLY A 235 7.87 -7.46 2.36
N ASN A 236 7.67 -7.38 1.05
CA ASN A 236 8.72 -7.50 0.04
C ASN A 236 9.12 -6.15 -0.59
N HIS A 237 8.38 -5.07 -0.30
CA HIS A 237 8.72 -3.71 -0.75
C HIS A 237 9.01 -2.79 0.44
N ALA A 238 10.15 -2.09 0.39
CA ALA A 238 10.54 -1.12 1.41
C ALA A 238 9.90 0.26 1.19
N THR A 239 9.56 0.60 -0.06
CA THR A 239 9.11 1.95 -0.44
C THR A 239 7.80 1.90 -1.22
N ILE A 240 7.04 3.00 -1.11
CA ILE A 240 5.86 3.23 -1.96
C ILE A 240 6.29 3.21 -3.43
N ARG A 241 7.45 3.80 -3.76
CA ARG A 241 7.98 3.87 -5.13
C ARG A 241 8.19 2.49 -5.75
N SER A 242 8.84 1.58 -5.03
CA SER A 242 9.11 0.24 -5.56
C SER A 242 7.83 -0.58 -5.68
N PHE A 243 6.90 -0.44 -4.74
CA PHE A 243 5.56 -1.01 -4.84
C PHE A 243 4.79 -0.47 -6.06
N THR A 244 4.84 0.85 -6.30
CA THR A 244 4.15 1.51 -7.41
C THR A 244 4.63 0.98 -8.76
N ARG A 245 5.96 0.86 -8.94
CA ARG A 245 6.53 0.31 -10.17
C ARG A 245 6.10 -1.14 -10.40
N ASP A 246 6.14 -1.95 -9.34
CA ASP A 246 5.77 -3.36 -9.39
C ASP A 246 4.30 -3.54 -9.75
N ALA A 247 3.40 -2.80 -9.10
CA ALA A 247 1.97 -2.84 -9.38
C ALA A 247 1.64 -2.29 -10.78
N ALA A 248 2.27 -1.19 -11.21
CA ALA A 248 2.10 -0.68 -12.57
C ALA A 248 2.48 -1.72 -13.61
N HIS A 249 3.61 -2.40 -13.40
CA HIS A 249 4.05 -3.50 -14.26
C HIS A 249 3.05 -4.65 -14.18
N ASN A 250 2.94 -5.36 -13.05
CA ASN A 250 2.19 -6.61 -12.99
C ASN A 250 0.68 -6.45 -13.24
N GLU A 251 0.06 -5.38 -12.74
CA GLU A 251 -1.41 -5.26 -12.68
C GLU A 251 -2.00 -4.39 -13.80
N LEU A 252 -1.37 -3.25 -14.10
CA LEU A 252 -1.81 -2.41 -15.22
C LEU A 252 -1.17 -2.85 -16.54
N GLY A 253 -0.04 -3.53 -16.50
CA GLY A 253 0.76 -3.81 -17.68
C GLY A 253 1.72 -2.68 -18.05
N LEU A 254 1.74 -1.56 -17.33
CA LEU A 254 2.57 -0.41 -17.68
C LEU A 254 4.05 -0.58 -17.31
N GLN A 255 4.98 -0.30 -18.22
CA GLN A 255 6.42 -0.34 -17.98
C GLN A 255 7.01 1.04 -17.66
N ALA A 256 7.37 1.24 -16.38
CA ALA A 256 8.08 2.44 -15.98
C ALA A 256 9.48 2.54 -16.61
N THR A 257 9.92 3.75 -16.95
CA THR A 257 11.28 4.01 -17.44
C THR A 257 12.34 3.49 -16.47
N GLU A 258 12.08 3.54 -15.16
CA GLU A 258 12.97 3.01 -14.13
C GLU A 258 13.12 1.48 -14.21
N LEU A 259 12.13 0.79 -14.77
CA LEU A 259 12.10 -0.66 -14.84
C LEU A 259 12.83 -1.19 -16.08
N VAL A 260 12.61 -0.57 -17.25
CA VAL A 260 13.05 -1.09 -18.56
C VAL A 260 13.93 -0.14 -19.38
N GLY A 261 14.10 1.11 -18.92
CA GLY A 261 14.79 2.14 -19.67
C GLY A 261 14.01 2.55 -20.93
N ALA A 262 14.65 2.42 -22.09
CA ALA A 262 14.07 2.73 -23.41
C ALA A 262 13.69 1.48 -24.22
N GLN A 263 13.46 0.36 -23.53
CA GLN A 263 13.11 -0.90 -24.16
C GLN A 263 11.59 -1.11 -24.12
N ASP A 264 11.06 -1.75 -25.16
CA ASP A 264 9.70 -2.27 -25.23
C ASP A 264 9.73 -3.72 -24.74
N GLY A 265 9.49 -3.91 -23.44
CA GLY A 265 9.70 -5.17 -22.76
C GLY A 265 8.51 -6.13 -22.84
N ASP A 266 7.33 -5.66 -23.22
CA ASP A 266 6.13 -6.48 -23.39
C ASP A 266 5.53 -6.45 -24.80
N TYR A 267 6.28 -5.86 -25.74
CA TYR A 267 6.09 -5.94 -27.18
C TYR A 267 4.76 -5.36 -27.64
N ASP A 268 4.27 -4.34 -26.94
CA ASP A 268 3.04 -3.66 -27.27
C ASP A 268 3.26 -2.44 -28.20
N GLY A 269 4.53 -2.09 -28.44
CA GLY A 269 4.98 -1.01 -29.30
C GLY A 269 5.12 0.34 -28.63
N VAL A 270 4.93 0.43 -27.30
CA VAL A 270 5.07 1.64 -26.50
C VAL A 270 6.34 1.54 -25.65
N ILE A 271 7.01 2.66 -25.44
CA ILE A 271 8.16 2.78 -24.53
C ILE A 271 7.97 4.00 -23.65
N HIS A 272 8.67 4.04 -22.51
CA HIS A 272 8.57 5.13 -21.55
C HIS A 272 7.12 5.35 -21.08
N GLU A 273 6.41 4.28 -20.73
CA GLU A 273 4.98 4.33 -20.43
C GLU A 273 4.68 5.04 -19.12
N LEU A 274 5.60 5.00 -18.15
CA LEU A 274 5.59 5.86 -16.95
C LEU A 274 6.97 6.48 -16.74
N SER A 275 7.03 7.80 -16.64
CA SER A 275 8.27 8.54 -16.43
C SER A 275 8.67 8.52 -14.96
N VAL A 276 9.93 8.90 -14.67
CA VAL A 276 10.41 9.09 -13.29
C VAL A 276 9.54 10.10 -12.54
N GLY A 277 9.09 11.17 -13.20
CA GLY A 277 8.20 12.15 -12.61
C GLY A 277 6.82 11.58 -12.29
N ASP A 278 6.25 10.73 -13.17
CA ASP A 278 4.94 10.13 -12.94
C ASP A 278 4.97 9.18 -11.72
N VAL A 279 6.04 8.39 -11.59
CA VAL A 279 6.23 7.52 -10.43
C VAL A 279 6.45 8.37 -9.15
N THR A 280 7.11 9.53 -9.25
CA THR A 280 7.23 10.50 -8.14
C THR A 280 5.87 11.06 -7.72
N ALA A 281 5.04 11.45 -8.69
CA ALA A 281 3.70 11.98 -8.46
C ALA A 281 2.80 10.92 -7.78
N LEU A 282 2.72 9.71 -8.32
CA LEU A 282 2.00 8.59 -7.70
C LEU A 282 2.49 8.28 -6.28
N THR A 283 3.82 8.30 -6.08
CA THR A 283 4.43 8.07 -4.76
C THR A 283 3.96 9.13 -3.75
N LEU A 284 4.04 10.42 -4.10
CA LEU A 284 3.67 11.51 -3.21
C LEU A 284 2.16 11.58 -2.97
N TYR A 285 1.35 11.27 -3.97
CA TYR A 285 -0.09 11.16 -3.84
C TYR A 285 -0.49 10.11 -2.79
N MET A 286 -0.09 8.84 -2.99
CA MET A 286 -0.41 7.77 -2.03
C MET A 286 0.24 7.99 -0.65
N ALA A 287 1.39 8.66 -0.60
CA ALA A 287 2.01 9.05 0.65
C ALA A 287 1.16 10.05 1.43
N ALA A 288 0.58 11.04 0.75
CA ALA A 288 -0.12 12.17 1.36
C ALA A 288 -1.65 12.03 1.45
N LEU A 289 -2.23 10.95 0.91
CA LEU A 289 -3.61 10.58 1.18
C LEU A 289 -3.87 10.52 2.70
N GLU A 290 -5.09 10.85 3.10
CA GLU A 290 -5.48 10.99 4.50
C GLU A 290 -5.29 9.72 5.33
N ARG A 291 -4.96 9.88 6.62
CA ARG A 291 -4.87 8.74 7.54
C ARG A 291 -6.26 8.16 7.82
N PRO A 292 -6.42 6.82 7.86
CA PRO A 292 -7.62 6.21 8.43
C PRO A 292 -7.88 6.69 9.86
N VAL A 293 -9.15 6.93 10.21
CA VAL A 293 -9.58 7.48 11.52
C VAL A 293 -10.44 6.48 12.28
N SER A 294 -10.88 6.84 13.48
CA SER A 294 -11.92 6.09 14.19
C SER A 294 -13.26 6.82 14.19
N THR A 295 -14.37 6.08 14.29
CA THR A 295 -15.69 6.68 14.50
C THR A 295 -15.77 7.45 15.83
N VAL A 296 -14.97 7.06 16.83
CA VAL A 296 -14.82 7.81 18.09
C VAL A 296 -14.21 9.18 17.81
N GLU A 297 -13.11 9.24 17.05
CA GLU A 297 -12.45 10.48 16.65
C GLU A 297 -13.41 11.40 15.90
N LEU A 298 -14.14 10.87 14.90
CA LEU A 298 -15.15 11.63 14.16
C LEU A 298 -16.26 12.18 15.06
N ALA A 299 -16.70 11.40 16.05
CA ALA A 299 -17.75 11.81 16.96
C ALA A 299 -17.27 12.83 18.02
N GLU A 300 -15.99 12.82 18.38
CA GLU A 300 -15.38 13.81 19.28
C GLU A 300 -15.31 15.21 18.64
N ILE A 301 -15.13 15.26 17.33
CA ILE A 301 -15.13 16.51 16.55
C ILE A 301 -16.51 16.89 15.99
N GLY A 302 -17.54 16.09 16.28
CA GLY A 302 -18.92 16.37 15.89
C GLY A 302 -19.26 16.13 14.42
N VAL A 303 -18.45 15.33 13.70
CA VAL A 303 -18.76 14.93 12.31
C VAL A 303 -19.86 13.87 12.28
N ILE A 304 -19.90 12.99 13.28
CA ILE A 304 -20.95 11.97 13.41
C ILE A 304 -21.52 11.91 14.82
N ASP A 305 -22.75 11.43 14.96
CA ASP A 305 -23.34 11.06 16.24
C ASP A 305 -22.98 9.62 16.60
N LEU A 306 -22.43 9.40 17.80
CA LEU A 306 -22.10 8.08 18.32
C LEU A 306 -22.69 7.90 19.72
N ALA A 307 -23.55 6.90 19.91
CA ALA A 307 -24.23 6.69 21.18
C ALA A 307 -23.24 6.32 22.30
N ASP A 308 -23.54 6.72 23.55
CA ASP A 308 -22.68 6.42 24.71
C ASP A 308 -22.42 4.92 24.88
N VAL A 309 -23.42 4.08 24.57
CA VAL A 309 -23.29 2.62 24.60
C VAL A 309 -22.29 2.14 23.56
N GLN A 310 -22.34 2.67 22.33
CA GLN A 310 -21.38 2.31 21.27
C GLN A 310 -19.96 2.75 21.63
N ARG A 311 -19.79 3.98 22.17
CA ARG A 311 -18.49 4.43 22.70
C ARG A 311 -17.95 3.50 23.77
N ALA A 312 -18.79 3.08 24.71
CA ALA A 312 -18.41 2.17 25.77
C ALA A 312 -18.02 0.78 25.24
N ASP A 313 -18.75 0.26 24.25
CA ASP A 313 -18.44 -1.04 23.62
C ASP A 313 -17.16 -1.00 22.78
N ILE A 314 -16.89 0.10 22.06
CA ILE A 314 -15.61 0.30 21.35
C ILE A 314 -14.44 0.31 22.33
N ALA A 315 -14.53 1.09 23.42
CA ALA A 315 -13.48 1.16 24.43
C ALA A 315 -13.28 -0.19 25.15
N ALA A 316 -14.36 -0.91 25.45
CA ALA A 316 -14.29 -2.25 26.01
C ALA A 316 -13.65 -3.24 25.02
N GLY A 317 -14.00 -3.14 23.73
CA GLY A 317 -13.44 -3.92 22.64
C GLY A 317 -11.93 -3.75 22.49
N GLU A 318 -11.44 -2.50 22.50
CA GLU A 318 -10.01 -2.21 22.46
C GLU A 318 -9.28 -2.78 23.69
N HIS A 319 -9.88 -2.68 24.88
CA HIS A 319 -9.30 -3.28 26.09
C HIS A 319 -9.22 -4.82 25.99
N LEU A 320 -10.27 -5.46 25.51
CA LEU A 320 -10.33 -6.91 25.30
C LEU A 320 -9.35 -7.36 24.22
N PHE A 321 -9.22 -6.60 23.11
CA PHE A 321 -8.25 -6.84 22.03
C PHE A 321 -6.82 -6.94 22.58
N ASN A 322 -6.44 -6.03 23.49
CA ASN A 322 -5.15 -6.09 24.17
C ASN A 322 -5.06 -7.30 25.12
N THR A 323 -6.12 -7.56 25.88
CA THR A 323 -6.16 -8.62 26.91
C THR A 323 -6.04 -10.02 26.32
N VAL A 324 -6.65 -10.27 25.15
CA VAL A 324 -6.55 -11.56 24.45
C VAL A 324 -5.23 -11.72 23.69
N GLY A 325 -4.40 -10.67 23.64
CA GLY A 325 -3.08 -10.71 23.02
C GLY A 325 -3.07 -10.44 21.51
N CYS A 326 -4.12 -9.85 20.92
CA CYS A 326 -4.06 -9.44 19.51
C CYS A 326 -2.98 -8.36 19.28
N SER A 327 -2.78 -7.50 20.28
CA SER A 327 -1.82 -6.40 20.24
C SER A 327 -0.35 -6.82 20.26
N SER A 328 -0.04 -8.11 20.43
CA SER A 328 1.34 -8.61 20.43
C SER A 328 1.99 -8.52 19.04
N CYS A 329 1.18 -8.58 17.97
CA CYS A 329 1.62 -8.33 16.59
C CYS A 329 0.96 -7.05 16.07
N HIS A 330 -0.33 -6.84 16.36
CA HIS A 330 -1.03 -5.60 16.00
C HIS A 330 -0.76 -4.48 17.02
N THR A 331 0.50 -4.07 17.13
CA THR A 331 0.95 -3.03 18.07
C THR A 331 0.16 -1.74 17.83
N PRO A 332 -0.65 -1.25 18.81
CA PRO A 332 -1.65 -0.22 18.55
C PRO A 332 -1.09 1.08 17.99
N SER A 333 0.00 1.57 18.58
CA SER A 333 0.58 2.85 18.21
C SER A 333 2.10 2.86 18.29
N MET A 334 2.73 3.62 17.41
CA MET A 334 4.16 3.90 17.43
C MET A 334 4.42 5.40 17.33
N THR A 335 5.54 5.85 17.90
CA THR A 335 5.99 7.24 17.76
C THR A 335 6.84 7.40 16.51
N ILE A 336 6.54 8.40 15.69
CA ILE A 336 7.35 8.89 14.58
C ILE A 336 8.17 10.07 15.09
N ALA A 337 9.50 9.92 15.13
CA ALA A 337 10.38 10.95 15.68
C ALA A 337 10.45 12.19 14.79
N ASP A 338 10.50 11.99 13.48
CA ASP A 338 10.41 13.06 12.47
C ASP A 338 9.20 12.79 11.56
N PRO A 339 8.10 13.57 11.71
CA PRO A 339 6.88 13.39 10.93
C PRO A 339 6.96 13.96 9.50
N THR A 340 8.15 14.34 9.05
CA THR A 340 8.40 14.77 7.67
C THR A 340 8.60 13.55 6.77
N PHE A 341 7.78 13.41 5.74
CA PHE A 341 8.02 12.43 4.67
C PHE A 341 8.90 13.04 3.57
N SER A 342 9.69 12.21 2.87
CA SER A 342 10.59 12.62 1.80
C SER A 342 10.58 11.61 0.65
N ALA A 343 10.44 12.10 -0.59
CA ALA A 343 10.61 11.31 -1.80
C ALA A 343 11.64 11.98 -2.76
N PRO A 344 12.76 11.31 -3.10
CA PRO A 344 13.19 10.01 -2.59
C PRO A 344 13.55 10.05 -1.09
N SER A 345 13.61 8.86 -0.46
CA SER A 345 14.09 8.72 0.92
C SER A 345 15.60 8.95 1.00
N ARG A 346 16.10 9.35 2.17
CA ARG A 346 17.53 9.45 2.47
C ARG A 346 18.06 8.27 3.27
N VAL A 347 17.19 7.34 3.66
CA VAL A 347 17.55 6.19 4.49
C VAL A 347 18.06 5.05 3.63
N ALA A 348 19.20 4.46 4.02
CA ALA A 348 19.75 3.29 3.33
C ALA A 348 18.72 2.15 3.31
N GLY A 349 18.52 1.53 2.14
CA GLY A 349 17.48 0.52 1.92
C GLY A 349 16.12 1.08 1.46
N TYR A 350 15.94 2.40 1.46
CA TYR A 350 14.70 3.09 1.04
C TYR A 350 14.90 4.03 -0.15
N ALA A 351 16.09 4.03 -0.73
CA ALA A 351 16.38 4.69 -1.99
C ALA A 351 17.05 3.69 -2.94
N ASP A 352 16.71 3.81 -4.21
CA ASP A 352 17.38 3.06 -5.26
C ASP A 352 18.84 3.56 -5.37
N ILE A 353 19.81 2.65 -5.29
CA ILE A 353 21.22 2.97 -5.62
C ILE A 353 21.37 2.97 -7.15
N LEU A 354 20.73 1.99 -7.79
CA LEU A 354 20.51 1.89 -9.22
C LEU A 354 19.03 1.58 -9.42
N PHE A 355 18.46 2.09 -10.50
CA PHE A 355 17.17 1.62 -10.96
C PHE A 355 17.26 0.16 -11.45
N PRO A 356 16.13 -0.57 -11.50
CA PRO A 356 16.10 -1.94 -12.03
C PRO A 356 16.70 -2.10 -13.44
N ASP A 357 16.60 -1.09 -14.30
CA ASP A 357 17.23 -1.07 -15.63
C ASP A 357 18.77 -0.94 -15.59
N GLY A 358 19.34 -0.70 -14.40
CA GLY A 358 20.77 -0.51 -14.15
C GLY A 358 21.26 0.94 -14.27
N SER A 359 20.38 1.88 -14.60
CA SER A 359 20.73 3.30 -14.69
C SER A 359 20.80 3.96 -13.29
N SER A 360 21.52 5.09 -13.20
CA SER A 360 21.58 5.86 -11.95
C SER A 360 20.32 6.73 -11.81
N PRO A 361 19.65 6.75 -10.64
CA PRO A 361 18.52 7.64 -10.38
C PRO A 361 18.84 9.12 -10.63
N GLU A 362 20.07 9.54 -10.31
CA GLU A 362 20.53 10.92 -10.49
C GLU A 362 20.52 11.34 -11.97
N ALA A 363 20.80 10.40 -12.89
CA ALA A 363 20.78 10.65 -14.33
C ALA A 363 19.37 10.99 -14.85
N HIS A 364 18.34 10.64 -14.09
CA HIS A 364 16.94 10.94 -14.38
C HIS A 364 16.36 12.02 -13.46
N GLY A 365 17.22 12.75 -12.74
CA GLY A 365 16.81 13.82 -11.84
C GLY A 365 16.24 13.34 -10.50
N LEU A 366 16.27 12.04 -10.18
CA LEU A 366 15.85 11.57 -8.86
C LEU A 366 17.02 11.67 -7.88
N VAL A 367 17.17 12.82 -7.23
CA VAL A 367 18.28 13.12 -6.30
C VAL A 367 17.77 13.51 -4.91
N SER A 368 18.49 13.09 -3.86
CA SER A 368 18.11 13.33 -2.46
C SER A 368 18.15 14.81 -2.05
N ASP A 369 18.98 15.63 -2.71
CA ASP A 369 19.13 17.06 -2.41
C ASP A 369 17.92 17.89 -2.84
N SER A 370 17.18 17.43 -3.86
CA SER A 370 15.91 18.03 -4.31
C SER A 370 14.70 17.15 -3.95
N ALA A 371 14.84 16.30 -2.93
CA ALA A 371 13.73 15.48 -2.46
C ALA A 371 12.55 16.36 -2.05
N ILE A 372 11.35 15.98 -2.49
CA ILE A 372 10.11 16.65 -2.15
C ILE A 372 9.68 16.15 -0.78
N THR A 373 9.38 17.07 0.12
CA THR A 373 9.00 16.75 1.50
C THR A 373 7.67 17.39 1.89
N PHE A 374 6.95 16.75 2.80
CA PHE A 374 5.77 17.31 3.44
C PHE A 374 5.65 16.82 4.89
N ASP A 375 5.06 17.64 5.76
CA ASP A 375 4.80 17.31 7.16
C ASP A 375 3.45 16.60 7.29
N MET A 376 3.46 15.32 7.68
CA MET A 376 2.27 14.49 7.83
C MET A 376 1.27 14.99 8.90
N ARG A 377 1.62 16.03 9.67
CA ARG A 377 0.75 16.67 10.66
C ARG A 377 -0.07 17.82 10.09
N LEU A 378 0.34 18.40 8.96
CA LEU A 378 -0.17 19.71 8.51
C LEU A 378 -0.41 19.78 7.00
N ASP A 379 0.49 19.19 6.21
CA ASP A 379 0.53 19.39 4.77
C ASP A 379 -0.38 18.48 3.92
N PRO A 380 -0.96 17.35 4.40
CA PRO A 380 -1.95 16.60 3.63
C PRO A 380 -3.05 17.50 3.05
N PRO A 381 -3.25 17.52 1.71
CA PRO A 381 -4.16 18.46 1.06
C PRO A 381 -5.64 18.18 1.33
N ASN A 382 -6.01 16.90 1.47
CA ASN A 382 -7.38 16.45 1.66
C ASN A 382 -7.85 16.64 3.11
N ASN A 383 -9.17 16.53 3.33
CA ASN A 383 -9.80 16.53 4.65
C ASN A 383 -9.50 17.78 5.51
N GLN A 384 -9.30 18.92 4.86
CA GLN A 384 -9.16 20.23 5.51
C GLN A 384 -10.54 20.85 5.77
N ILE A 385 -11.03 20.74 7.00
CA ILE A 385 -12.35 21.23 7.41
C ILE A 385 -12.21 22.66 7.96
N LEU A 386 -12.87 23.62 7.32
CA LEU A 386 -12.97 24.97 7.87
C LEU A 386 -14.02 24.99 9.01
N LEU A 387 -13.55 25.19 10.24
CA LEU A 387 -14.42 25.29 11.41
C LEU A 387 -15.16 26.64 11.43
N ASP A 388 -16.33 26.69 12.07
CA ASP A 388 -17.12 27.92 12.29
C ASP A 388 -16.31 29.03 13.01
N SER A 389 -15.28 28.65 13.76
CA SER A 389 -14.34 29.54 14.44
C SER A 389 -13.34 30.24 13.49
N GLY A 390 -13.32 29.85 12.20
CA GLY A 390 -12.35 30.30 11.20
C GLY A 390 -11.01 29.57 11.20
N GLY A 391 -10.84 28.58 12.10
CA GLY A 391 -9.67 27.69 12.09
C GLY A 391 -9.83 26.53 11.12
N MET A 392 -8.71 26.03 10.58
CA MET A 392 -8.69 24.82 9.76
C MET A 392 -8.41 23.61 10.64
N TYR A 393 -9.25 22.58 10.53
CA TYR A 393 -9.05 21.28 11.15
C TYR A 393 -8.59 20.29 10.08
N HIS A 394 -7.40 19.73 10.27
CA HIS A 394 -6.81 18.74 9.35
C HIS A 394 -7.23 17.35 9.80
N LEU A 395 -8.39 16.89 9.36
CA LEU A 395 -8.88 15.56 9.73
C LEU A 395 -8.00 14.50 9.07
N GLY A 396 -7.51 13.54 9.88
CA GLY A 396 -6.57 12.54 9.41
C GLY A 396 -5.10 12.97 9.46
N ALA A 397 -4.77 14.16 9.96
CA ALA A 397 -3.39 14.49 10.34
C ALA A 397 -2.88 13.57 11.47
N LEU A 398 -1.55 13.43 11.58
CA LEU A 398 -0.94 12.72 12.71
C LEU A 398 -1.19 13.45 14.03
N GLU A 399 -1.64 12.70 15.04
CA GLU A 399 -1.59 13.13 16.44
C GLU A 399 -0.16 13.50 16.84
N THR A 400 0.02 14.45 17.76
CA THR A 400 1.34 14.82 18.27
C THR A 400 1.47 14.62 19.77
N ASP A 401 2.63 14.12 20.21
CA ASP A 401 2.98 14.12 21.62
C ASP A 401 3.38 15.53 22.11
N ALA A 402 3.60 15.67 23.42
CA ALA A 402 4.00 16.94 24.03
C ALA A 402 5.36 17.49 23.54
N LYS A 403 6.14 16.69 22.80
CA LYS A 403 7.43 17.06 22.21
C LYS A 403 7.32 17.33 20.70
N GLY A 404 6.10 17.28 20.14
CA GLY A 404 5.84 17.49 18.72
C GLY A 404 6.12 16.27 17.83
N LYS A 405 6.42 15.10 18.39
CA LYS A 405 6.58 13.86 17.62
C LYS A 405 5.23 13.35 17.15
N GLY A 406 5.19 12.71 15.98
CA GLY A 406 3.96 12.10 15.47
C GLY A 406 3.61 10.82 16.25
N ILE A 407 2.32 10.57 16.45
CA ILE A 407 1.79 9.32 17.00
C ILE A 407 0.98 8.63 15.90
N ALA A 408 1.45 7.47 15.46
CA ALA A 408 0.81 6.69 14.41
C ALA A 408 0.07 5.50 15.02
N ARG A 409 -1.26 5.52 14.98
CA ARG A 409 -2.13 4.41 15.40
C ARG A 409 -2.32 3.42 14.25
N TRP A 410 -1.27 2.69 13.92
CA TRP A 410 -1.24 1.82 12.73
C TRP A 410 -1.56 0.36 13.03
N TYR A 411 -1.62 -0.07 14.29
CA TYR A 411 -1.99 -1.45 14.68
C TYR A 411 -1.19 -2.52 13.93
N SER A 412 0.13 -2.35 13.85
CA SER A 412 1.07 -3.24 13.18
C SER A 412 2.45 -3.13 13.81
N ASP A 413 3.17 -4.23 13.87
CA ASP A 413 4.57 -4.30 14.25
C ASP A 413 5.53 -4.31 13.05
N PHE A 414 5.01 -4.23 11.83
CA PHE A 414 5.75 -4.29 10.56
C PHE A 414 6.66 -5.51 10.41
N LYS A 415 6.33 -6.59 11.12
CA LYS A 415 7.09 -7.83 11.14
C LYS A 415 6.30 -8.93 10.42
N ARG A 416 7.03 -9.94 9.92
CA ARG A 416 6.44 -11.14 9.33
C ARG A 416 6.24 -12.23 10.37
N HIS A 417 5.10 -12.91 10.32
CA HIS A 417 4.71 -13.97 11.26
C HIS A 417 4.17 -15.19 10.53
N ASP A 418 4.43 -16.37 11.08
CA ASP A 418 3.76 -17.61 10.65
C ASP A 418 2.28 -17.57 11.05
N MET A 419 1.40 -17.48 10.05
CA MET A 419 -0.06 -17.47 10.18
C MET A 419 -0.67 -18.88 10.17
N GLY A 420 0.17 -19.91 10.06
CA GLY A 420 -0.21 -21.32 10.09
C GLY A 420 -0.70 -21.88 8.75
N PRO A 421 -0.87 -23.22 8.68
CA PRO A 421 -1.08 -23.93 7.42
C PRO A 421 -2.40 -23.62 6.71
N ALA A 422 -3.41 -23.13 7.43
CA ALA A 422 -4.70 -22.78 6.84
C ALA A 422 -4.62 -21.54 5.94
N LEU A 423 -3.63 -20.67 6.18
CA LEU A 423 -3.39 -19.45 5.42
C LEU A 423 -2.12 -19.55 4.56
N SER A 424 -1.53 -20.75 4.43
CA SER A 424 -0.38 -20.93 3.56
C SER A 424 -0.73 -20.63 2.10
N ASP A 425 0.19 -19.93 1.44
CA ASP A 425 0.26 -19.93 -0.01
C ASP A 425 0.53 -21.35 -0.55
N PRO A 426 0.07 -21.65 -1.78
CA PRO A 426 0.39 -22.91 -2.43
C PRO A 426 1.85 -23.00 -2.90
N SER A 427 2.54 -21.88 -3.05
CA SER A 427 3.95 -21.78 -3.45
C SER A 427 4.69 -20.71 -2.61
N ASP A 428 6.03 -20.73 -2.60
CA ASP A 428 6.88 -19.79 -1.85
C ASP A 428 8.04 -19.27 -2.72
N PRO A 429 7.74 -18.49 -3.78
CA PRO A 429 8.75 -18.03 -4.73
C PRO A 429 9.77 -17.06 -4.10
N LEU A 430 9.39 -16.36 -3.03
CA LEU A 430 10.26 -15.44 -2.31
C LEU A 430 11.12 -16.13 -1.24
N GLY A 431 10.90 -17.40 -0.95
CA GLY A 431 11.60 -18.15 0.11
C GLY A 431 11.38 -17.59 1.52
N MET A 432 10.28 -16.86 1.75
CA MET A 432 9.95 -16.25 3.03
C MET A 432 9.13 -17.17 3.94
N GLY A 433 8.61 -18.27 3.39
CA GLY A 433 7.67 -19.18 4.01
C GLY A 433 6.25 -19.00 3.45
N ALA A 434 5.65 -20.11 3.00
CA ALA A 434 4.30 -20.12 2.46
C ALA A 434 3.24 -19.59 3.44
N SER A 435 3.34 -19.92 4.72
CA SER A 435 2.43 -19.45 5.79
C SER A 435 2.83 -18.12 6.43
N VAL A 436 3.93 -17.51 5.99
CA VAL A 436 4.49 -16.32 6.63
C VAL A 436 3.96 -15.06 5.94
N PHE A 437 3.40 -14.12 6.71
CA PHE A 437 2.86 -12.88 6.17
C PHE A 437 3.24 -11.68 7.04
N LEU A 438 3.30 -10.50 6.43
CA LEU A 438 3.47 -9.24 7.14
C LEU A 438 2.23 -8.95 8.00
N THR A 439 2.41 -8.52 9.25
CA THR A 439 1.31 -7.98 10.07
C THR A 439 0.75 -6.73 9.40
N ARG A 440 -0.38 -6.87 8.70
CA ARG A 440 -1.04 -5.72 8.06
C ARG A 440 -1.65 -4.80 9.11
N SER A 441 -1.67 -3.51 8.77
CA SER A 441 -2.30 -2.48 9.58
C SER A 441 -3.78 -2.77 9.79
N LEU A 442 -4.27 -2.50 11.00
CA LEU A 442 -5.70 -2.45 11.28
C LEU A 442 -6.28 -1.04 11.18
N ALA A 443 -5.48 -0.03 10.85
CA ALA A 443 -5.98 1.30 10.57
C ALA A 443 -6.88 1.24 9.31
N GLY A 444 -8.17 1.58 9.47
CA GLY A 444 -9.17 1.49 8.39
C GLY A 444 -9.81 0.11 8.18
N VAL A 445 -9.45 -0.89 8.99
CA VAL A 445 -9.84 -2.29 8.78
C VAL A 445 -11.35 -2.53 8.74
N GLY A 446 -12.13 -1.70 9.44
CA GLY A 446 -13.59 -1.76 9.45
C GLY A 446 -14.24 -1.42 8.10
N SER A 447 -13.47 -0.88 7.15
CA SER A 447 -13.96 -0.42 5.84
C SER A 447 -13.20 -0.99 4.64
N THR A 448 -12.15 -1.78 4.86
CA THR A 448 -11.26 -2.30 3.81
C THR A 448 -11.42 -3.81 3.58
N GLY A 449 -12.64 -4.32 3.73
CA GLY A 449 -12.94 -5.71 3.42
C GLY A 449 -12.89 -6.00 1.91
N PRO A 450 -12.79 -7.27 1.50
CA PRO A 450 -12.68 -8.47 2.32
C PRO A 450 -11.31 -8.58 3.02
N TRP A 451 -11.17 -9.52 3.95
CA TRP A 451 -9.99 -9.62 4.82
C TRP A 451 -9.13 -10.84 4.54
N LEU A 452 -7.90 -10.81 5.08
CA LEU A 452 -6.77 -11.73 4.85
C LEU A 452 -6.11 -11.52 3.48
N HIS A 453 -4.95 -12.16 3.28
CA HIS A 453 -4.08 -11.88 2.12
C HIS A 453 -4.73 -12.14 0.77
N ASP A 454 -5.72 -13.02 0.73
CA ASP A 454 -6.45 -13.43 -0.47
C ASP A 454 -7.93 -13.06 -0.39
N GLY A 455 -8.35 -12.22 0.57
CA GLY A 455 -9.73 -11.77 0.66
C GLY A 455 -10.76 -12.88 0.94
N ARG A 456 -10.33 -14.04 1.47
CA ARG A 456 -11.25 -15.17 1.73
C ARG A 456 -12.25 -14.90 2.87
N ALA A 457 -11.93 -13.99 3.79
CA ALA A 457 -12.80 -13.68 4.91
C ALA A 457 -13.76 -12.53 4.53
N THR A 458 -15.05 -12.79 4.70
CA THR A 458 -16.13 -11.84 4.40
C THR A 458 -16.66 -11.13 5.64
N THR A 459 -16.13 -11.47 6.82
CA THR A 459 -16.32 -10.75 8.08
C THR A 459 -15.00 -10.66 8.84
N LEU A 460 -14.88 -9.66 9.72
CA LEU A 460 -13.75 -9.56 10.66
C LEU A 460 -13.68 -10.76 11.60
N GLU A 461 -14.82 -11.30 12.01
CA GLU A 461 -14.90 -12.51 12.83
C GLU A 461 -14.30 -13.73 12.10
N GLU A 462 -14.65 -13.95 10.84
CA GLU A 462 -14.05 -15.00 9.99
C GLU A 462 -12.54 -14.81 9.89
N ALA A 463 -12.08 -13.57 9.70
CA ALA A 463 -10.67 -13.24 9.65
C ALA A 463 -9.96 -13.60 10.97
N ILE A 464 -10.53 -13.24 12.12
CA ILE A 464 -9.99 -13.57 13.44
C ILE A 464 -9.88 -15.09 13.60
N PHE A 465 -10.93 -15.86 13.28
CA PHE A 465 -10.90 -17.32 13.40
C PHE A 465 -9.91 -18.00 12.44
N ALA A 466 -9.58 -17.37 11.32
CA ALA A 466 -8.60 -17.90 10.37
C ALA A 466 -7.15 -17.80 10.87
N HIS A 467 -6.85 -16.95 11.86
CA HIS A 467 -5.48 -16.79 12.38
C HIS A 467 -4.96 -18.10 13.00
N GLY A 468 -3.85 -18.62 12.49
CA GLY A 468 -3.16 -19.80 13.01
C GLY A 468 -1.75 -19.47 13.50
N GLY A 469 -0.86 -20.48 13.46
CA GLY A 469 0.57 -20.31 13.72
C GLY A 469 0.87 -19.57 15.03
N GLU A 470 1.64 -18.49 14.94
CA GLU A 470 2.02 -17.63 16.07
C GLU A 470 0.82 -16.96 16.75
N ALA A 471 -0.26 -16.69 16.00
CA ALA A 471 -1.47 -16.06 16.51
C ALA A 471 -2.48 -17.04 17.13
N ALA A 472 -2.19 -18.35 17.13
CA ALA A 472 -3.13 -19.37 17.59
C ALA A 472 -3.56 -19.19 19.07
N VAL A 473 -2.66 -18.68 19.93
CA VAL A 473 -2.99 -18.41 21.34
C VAL A 473 -4.05 -17.31 21.44
N SER A 474 -3.85 -16.18 20.75
CA SER A 474 -4.77 -15.04 20.77
C SER A 474 -6.11 -15.39 20.13
N ARG A 475 -6.11 -16.13 19.00
CA ARG A 475 -7.35 -16.66 18.41
C ARG A 475 -8.11 -17.56 19.38
N ASN A 476 -7.44 -18.50 20.05
CA ASN A 476 -8.10 -19.40 20.98
C ASN A 476 -8.65 -18.66 22.21
N ALA A 477 -7.97 -17.60 22.66
CA ALA A 477 -8.47 -16.73 23.72
C ALA A 477 -9.75 -16.00 23.27
N TYR A 478 -9.77 -15.45 22.05
CA TYR A 478 -10.98 -14.87 21.45
C TYR A 478 -12.13 -15.88 21.37
N ALA A 479 -11.87 -17.09 20.87
CA ALA A 479 -12.85 -18.16 20.73
C ALA A 479 -13.46 -18.64 22.06
N ALA A 480 -12.78 -18.38 23.19
CA ALA A 480 -13.24 -18.76 24.53
C ALA A 480 -14.04 -17.66 25.23
N MET A 481 -14.18 -16.47 24.61
CA MET A 481 -14.93 -15.35 25.17
C MET A 481 -16.44 -15.58 25.13
N SER A 482 -17.18 -14.75 25.86
CA SER A 482 -18.63 -14.66 25.65
C SER A 482 -18.93 -14.01 24.31
N ASP A 483 -20.06 -14.34 23.67
CA ASP A 483 -20.48 -13.71 22.41
C ASP A 483 -20.51 -12.18 22.51
N ALA A 484 -20.91 -11.64 23.67
CA ALA A 484 -20.95 -10.20 23.91
C ALA A 484 -19.55 -9.56 23.92
N ASP A 485 -18.55 -10.23 24.51
CA ASP A 485 -17.19 -9.70 24.56
C ASP A 485 -16.46 -9.89 23.21
N ALA A 486 -16.71 -11.00 22.52
CA ALA A 486 -16.22 -11.22 21.16
C ALA A 486 -16.78 -10.16 20.18
N ALA A 487 -18.07 -9.82 20.29
CA ALA A 487 -18.71 -8.78 19.50
C ALA A 487 -18.13 -7.38 19.80
N ARG A 488 -17.70 -7.10 21.03
CA ARG A 488 -17.05 -5.82 21.36
C ARG A 488 -15.71 -5.63 20.67
N ILE A 489 -14.90 -6.69 20.57
CA ILE A 489 -13.65 -6.64 19.79
C ILE A 489 -13.97 -6.32 18.32
N VAL A 490 -14.97 -6.99 17.74
CA VAL A 490 -15.39 -6.70 16.36
C VAL A 490 -15.89 -5.26 16.22
N THR A 491 -16.71 -4.78 17.15
CA THR A 491 -17.20 -3.38 17.19
C THR A 491 -16.04 -2.38 17.23
N PHE A 492 -14.99 -2.68 18.00
CA PHE A 492 -13.78 -1.87 18.01
C PHE A 492 -13.08 -1.86 16.64
N LEU A 493 -12.90 -3.02 16.01
CA LEU A 493 -12.27 -3.11 14.68
C LEU A 493 -13.11 -2.41 13.60
N GLU A 494 -14.42 -2.56 13.63
CA GLU A 494 -15.38 -1.86 12.75
C GLU A 494 -15.35 -0.34 12.96
N SER A 495 -14.91 0.13 14.12
CA SER A 495 -14.77 1.56 14.40
C SER A 495 -13.59 2.21 13.67
N LEU A 496 -12.61 1.43 13.19
CA LEU A 496 -11.42 1.91 12.49
C LEU A 496 -11.71 1.98 10.98
N ILE A 497 -11.88 3.18 10.42
CA ILE A 497 -12.43 3.36 9.07
C ILE A 497 -11.60 4.32 8.21
N LEU A 498 -11.74 4.17 6.90
CA LEU A 498 -11.41 5.20 5.92
C LEU A 498 -12.51 6.27 5.94
N PHE A 499 -12.12 7.53 5.82
CA PHE A 499 -13.04 8.66 5.78
C PHE A 499 -12.52 9.74 4.83
N SER A 500 -13.35 10.14 3.88
CA SER A 500 -13.14 11.31 3.02
C SER A 500 -14.31 12.27 3.22
N ALA A 501 -14.01 13.55 3.46
CA ALA A 501 -15.02 14.58 3.62
C ALA A 501 -15.80 14.84 2.31
N ASP A 502 -15.14 14.71 1.16
CA ASP A 502 -15.75 14.95 -0.16
C ASP A 502 -16.78 13.87 -0.53
N GLU A 503 -16.55 12.62 -0.10
CA GLU A 503 -17.45 11.48 -0.29
C GLU A 503 -18.58 11.40 0.76
N ALA A 504 -18.47 12.16 1.86
CA ALA A 504 -19.45 12.16 2.95
C ALA A 504 -20.67 13.07 2.69
N HIS A 505 -20.75 13.72 1.53
CA HIS A 505 -21.75 14.74 1.18
C HIS A 505 -22.74 14.33 0.06
#